data_AF-W9AV27-F1
#
_entry.id   AF-W9AV27-F1
#
_cell.length_a   1.000
_cell.length_b   1.000
_cell.length_c   1.000
_cell.angle_alpha   90.00
_cell.angle_beta   90.00
_cell.angle_gamma   90.00
#
_symmetry.space_group_name_H-M   'P 1'
#
loop_
_entity.id
_entity.type
_entity.pdbx_description
1 polymer ?
#
loop_
_entity_poly.entity_id
_entity_poly.type
_entity_poly.pdbx_seq_one_letter_code
_entity_poly.pdbx_strand_id
1 'polypeptide(L)'
;MRYVLTWLLAHEGPATVAELIDRLVRYGFDVGGRPSKTVSDALRWEMGHGRVWPRGRGRYRFGEMPRATEYRIEKRVRGLLVRADALAREAPP
;
A
#
# COMPACT_ATOMS: atom_id res chain seq x y z
N MET A 1 5.93 -1.86 -3.27
CA MET A 1 4.70 -2.15 -2.51
C MET A 1 4.53 -1.30 -1.25
N ARG A 2 5.55 -1.17 -0.38
CA ARG A 2 5.43 -0.47 0.92
C ARG A 2 4.76 0.91 0.86
N TYR A 3 5.18 1.74 -0.09
CA TYR A 3 4.61 3.08 -0.31
C TYR A 3 3.15 3.10 -0.77
N VAL A 4 2.71 2.08 -1.51
CA VAL A 4 1.31 1.95 -1.91
C VAL A 4 0.45 1.62 -0.70
N LEU A 5 0.91 0.76 0.21
CA LEU A 5 0.19 0.44 1.45
C LEU A 5 0.04 1.67 2.36
N THR A 6 1.10 2.45 2.53
CA THR A 6 1.05 3.69 3.31
C THR A 6 0.10 4.70 2.67
N TRP A 7 0.12 4.83 1.34
CA TRP A 7 -0.81 5.68 0.59
C TRP A 7 -2.27 5.24 0.76
N LEU A 8 -2.56 3.93 0.63
CA LEU A 8 -3.90 3.35 0.84
C LEU A 8 -4.42 3.62 2.26
N LEU A 9 -3.55 3.53 3.27
CA LEU A 9 -3.94 3.83 4.65
C LEU A 9 -4.19 5.33 4.88
N ALA A 10 -3.48 6.20 4.18
CA ALA A 10 -3.66 7.64 4.27
C ALA A 10 -4.94 8.11 3.54
N HIS A 11 -5.24 7.54 2.37
CA HIS A 11 -6.32 8.00 1.48
C HIS A 11 -7.64 7.27 1.72
N GLU A 12 -7.60 5.97 2.05
CA GLU A 12 -8.80 5.14 2.26
C GLU A 12 -8.98 4.71 3.74
N GLY A 13 -8.14 5.27 4.62
CA GLY A 13 -8.23 5.07 6.06
C GLY A 13 -7.78 3.69 6.54
N PRO A 14 -7.96 3.42 7.86
CA PRO A 14 -7.44 2.23 8.53
C PRO A 14 -8.01 0.92 7.98
N ALA A 15 -7.14 -0.07 7.81
CA ALA A 15 -7.48 -1.35 7.18
C ALA A 15 -6.70 -2.53 7.78
N THR A 16 -7.28 -3.72 7.70
CA THR A 16 -6.63 -5.01 7.96
C THR A 16 -5.73 -5.42 6.80
N VAL A 17 -4.90 -6.45 7.01
CA VAL A 17 -4.08 -7.03 5.93
C VAL A 17 -4.95 -7.53 4.77
N ALA A 18 -6.09 -8.17 5.06
CA ALA A 18 -7.00 -8.67 4.04
C ALA A 18 -7.59 -7.52 3.21
N GLU A 19 -8.14 -6.49 3.87
CA GLU A 19 -8.68 -5.30 3.20
C GLU A 19 -7.62 -4.58 2.35
N LEU A 20 -6.35 -4.56 2.80
CA LEU A 20 -5.25 -3.98 2.03
C LEU A 20 -4.89 -4.81 0.80
N ILE A 21 -4.98 -6.14 0.86
CA ILE A 21 -4.79 -7.01 -0.31
C ILE A 21 -5.91 -6.74 -1.33
N ASP A 22 -7.16 -6.69 -0.88
CA ASP A 22 -8.29 -6.42 -1.76
C ASP A 22 -8.16 -5.05 -2.44
N ARG A 23 -7.71 -4.03 -1.69
CA ARG A 23 -7.39 -2.71 -2.25
C ARG A 23 -6.30 -2.80 -3.32
N LEU A 24 -5.19 -3.50 -3.04
CA LEU A 24 -4.11 -3.68 -4.01
C LEU A 24 -4.62 -4.30 -5.31
N VAL A 25 -5.43 -5.36 -5.23
CA VAL A 25 -6.04 -6.02 -6.39
C VAL A 25 -6.96 -5.06 -7.15
N ARG A 26 -7.78 -4.25 -6.46
CA ARG A 26 -8.63 -3.24 -7.11
C ARG A 26 -7.85 -2.19 -7.90
N TYR A 27 -6.63 -1.87 -7.49
CA TYR A 27 -5.74 -0.97 -8.23
C TYR A 27 -4.84 -1.69 -9.25
N GLY A 28 -5.08 -2.99 -9.52
CA GLY A 28 -4.31 -3.76 -10.49
C GLY A 28 -2.93 -4.19 -10.01
N PHE A 29 -2.67 -4.14 -8.70
CA PHE A 29 -1.43 -4.67 -8.14
C PHE A 29 -1.59 -6.15 -7.79
N ASP A 30 -0.70 -6.98 -8.34
CA ASP A 30 -0.49 -8.34 -7.85
C ASP A 30 0.64 -8.38 -6.82
N VAL A 31 0.46 -9.20 -5.78
CA VAL A 31 1.43 -9.43 -4.71
C VAL A 31 1.94 -10.86 -4.85
N GLY A 32 3.05 -11.01 -5.59
CA GLY A 32 3.66 -12.32 -5.81
C GLY A 32 3.94 -13.09 -4.50
N GLY A 33 3.80 -14.42 -4.57
CA GLY A 33 4.07 -15.33 -3.46
C GLY A 33 2.90 -15.43 -2.47
N ARG A 34 3.14 -15.12 -1.19
CA ARG A 34 2.13 -15.19 -0.10
C ARG A 34 1.67 -13.77 0.26
N PRO A 35 0.54 -13.27 -0.29
CA PRO A 35 0.14 -11.86 -0.18
C PRO A 35 0.09 -11.34 1.25
N SER A 36 -0.53 -12.10 2.16
CA SER A 36 -0.66 -11.69 3.57
C SER A 36 0.69 -11.54 4.27
N LYS A 37 1.67 -12.38 3.96
CA LYS A 37 3.02 -12.26 4.53
C LYS A 37 3.73 -11.03 3.98
N THR A 38 3.71 -10.85 2.66
CA THR A 38 4.37 -9.72 1.99
C THR A 38 3.79 -8.39 2.46
N VAL A 39 2.46 -8.28 2.59
CA VAL A 39 1.79 -7.10 3.14
C VAL A 39 2.16 -6.89 4.61
N SER A 40 2.11 -7.95 5.44
CA SER A 40 2.45 -7.84 6.86
C SER A 40 3.91 -7.40 7.09
N ASP A 41 4.86 -7.95 6.32
CA ASP A 41 6.28 -7.60 6.41
C ASP A 41 6.54 -6.17 5.92
N ALA A 42 5.82 -5.73 4.87
CA ALA A 42 5.85 -4.35 4.42
C ALA A 42 5.31 -3.37 5.49
N LEU A 43 4.17 -3.69 6.12
CA LEU A 43 3.60 -2.87 7.19
C LEU A 43 4.53 -2.83 8.41
N ARG A 44 5.15 -3.96 8.79
CA ARG A 44 6.13 -4.00 9.89
C ARG A 44 7.33 -3.10 9.62
N TRP A 45 7.80 -3.07 8.38
CA TRP A 45 8.87 -2.14 7.99
C TRP A 45 8.42 -0.68 8.11
N GLU A 46 7.23 -0.33 7.63
CA GLU A 46 6.69 1.04 7.71
C GLU A 46 6.38 1.48 9.15
N MET A 47 5.99 0.55 10.03
CA MET A 47 5.86 0.80 11.48
C MET A 47 7.20 1.23 12.09
N GLY A 48 8.31 0.58 11.72
CA GLY A 48 9.65 0.98 12.16
C GLY A 48 10.06 2.38 11.71
N HIS A 49 9.39 2.95 10.71
CA HIS A 49 9.60 4.32 10.25
C HIS A 49 8.55 5.31 10.78
N GLY A 50 7.66 4.89 11.68
CA GLY A 50 6.58 5.72 12.24
C GLY A 50 5.44 6.04 11.28
N ARG A 51 5.43 5.48 10.06
CA ARG A 51 4.47 5.82 9.00
C ARG A 51 3.17 5.02 9.06
N VAL A 52 3.20 3.89 9.73
CA VAL A 52 2.05 3.00 9.95
C VAL A 52 1.98 2.65 11.42
N TRP A 53 0.77 2.59 11.97
CA TRP A 53 0.55 2.30 13.38
C TRP A 53 -0.51 1.21 13.52
N PRO A 54 -0.35 0.25 14.45
CA PRO A 54 -1.40 -0.73 14.71
C PRO A 54 -2.61 -0.03 15.35
N ARG A 55 -3.79 -0.39 14.88
CA ARG A 55 -5.08 -0.07 15.48
C ARG A 55 -5.69 -1.42 15.84
N GLY A 56 -5.99 -1.68 17.11
CA GLY A 56 -6.31 -3.02 17.62
C GLY A 56 -7.27 -3.86 16.74
N ARG A 57 -7.23 -5.19 16.91
CA ARG A 57 -7.85 -6.20 16.02
C ARG A 57 -7.17 -6.34 14.65
N GLY A 58 -5.84 -6.26 14.60
CA GLY A 58 -5.07 -6.49 13.36
C GLY A 58 -5.30 -5.44 12.27
N ARG A 59 -5.83 -4.27 12.62
CA ARG A 59 -5.94 -3.12 11.72
C ARG A 59 -4.69 -2.28 11.79
N TYR A 60 -4.41 -1.58 10.70
CA TYR A 60 -3.32 -0.66 10.56
C TYR A 60 -3.91 0.69 10.18
N ARG A 61 -3.33 1.77 10.69
CA ARG A 61 -3.66 3.14 10.31
C ARG A 61 -2.42 3.84 9.81
N PHE A 62 -2.64 4.88 9.01
CA PHE A 62 -1.59 5.84 8.72
C PHE A 62 -1.11 6.51 10.01
N GLY A 63 0.21 6.69 10.12
CA GLY A 63 0.88 7.40 11.20
C GLY A 63 1.09 8.86 10.84
N GLU A 64 2.31 9.35 11.05
CA GLU A 64 2.75 10.66 10.59
C GLU A 64 3.82 10.50 9.51
N MET A 65 3.89 11.44 8.57
CA MET A 65 4.90 11.43 7.53
C MET A 65 5.43 12.83 7.27
N PRO A 66 6.77 13.03 7.27
CA PRO A 66 7.33 14.31 6.85
C PRO A 66 6.90 14.63 5.41
N ARG A 67 6.45 15.87 5.18
CA ARG A 67 5.91 16.36 3.90
C ARG A 67 6.81 16.06 2.68
N ALA A 68 8.13 16.12 2.85
CA ALA A 68 9.08 15.79 1.78
C ALA A 68 9.10 14.28 1.42
N THR A 69 8.81 13.42 2.39
CA THR A 69 8.70 11.97 2.22
C THR A 69 7.36 11.61 1.59
N GLU A 70 6.30 12.31 2.00
CA GLU A 70 4.97 12.21 1.40
C GLU A 70 5.03 12.51 -0.10
N TYR A 71 5.59 13.65 -0.50
CA TYR A 71 5.74 14.02 -1.91
C TYR A 71 6.50 12.96 -2.74
N ARG A 72 7.59 12.41 -2.20
CA ARG A 72 8.35 11.33 -2.87
C ARG A 72 7.52 10.06 -3.00
N ILE A 73 6.73 9.73 -1.99
CA ILE A 73 5.84 8.56 -1.98
C ILE A 73 4.71 8.75 -2.98
N GLU A 74 4.02 9.89 -2.96
CA GLU A 74 2.94 10.21 -3.89
C GLU A 74 3.42 10.13 -5.35
N LYS A 75 4.55 10.76 -5.67
CA LYS A 75 5.12 10.72 -7.02
C LYS A 75 5.43 9.29 -7.44
N ARG A 76 5.97 8.47 -6.54
CA ARG A 76 6.29 7.06 -6.81
C ARG A 76 5.04 6.20 -6.95
N VAL A 77 4.04 6.38 -6.10
CA VAL A 77 2.77 5.65 -6.13
C VAL A 77 2.00 6.00 -7.40
N ARG A 78 1.91 7.28 -7.77
CA ARG A 78 1.29 7.72 -9.03
C ARG A 78 1.97 7.06 -10.23
N GLY A 79 3.29 7.01 -10.27
CA GLY A 79 4.03 6.31 -11.33
C GLY A 79 3.75 4.80 -11.38
N LEU A 80 3.54 4.16 -10.22
CA LEU A 80 3.18 2.74 -10.16
C LEU A 80 1.73 2.50 -10.62
N LEU A 81 0.79 3.35 -10.23
CA LEU A 81 -0.61 3.27 -10.66
C LEU A 81 -0.75 3.42 -12.17
N VAL A 82 -0.06 4.40 -12.76
CA VAL A 82 -0.05 4.59 -14.23
C VAL A 82 0.50 3.36 -14.96
N ARG A 83 1.56 2.74 -14.42
CA ARG A 83 2.13 1.51 -15.00
C ARG A 83 1.19 0.32 -14.86
N ALA A 84 0.53 0.17 -13.72
CA ALA A 84 -0.45 -0.90 -13.50
C ALA A 84 -1.63 -0.77 -14.48
N ASP A 85 -2.16 0.44 -14.66
CA ASP A 85 -3.21 0.72 -15.63
C ASP A 85 -2.76 0.45 -17.09
N ALA A 86 -1.54 0.83 -17.46
CA ALA A 86 -1.00 0.51 -18.79
C ALA A 86 -0.89 -1.01 -19.03
N LEU A 87 -0.35 -1.75 -18.05
CA LEU A 87 -0.23 -3.22 -18.13
C LEU A 87 -1.61 -3.91 -18.19
N ALA A 88 -2.59 -3.41 -17.42
CA ALA A 88 -3.95 -3.94 -17.43
C ALA A 88 -4.65 -3.74 -18.79
N ARG A 89 -4.30 -2.68 -19.54
CA ARG A 89 -4.83 -2.43 -20.89
C ARG A 89 -4.14 -3.27 -21.98
N GLU A 90 -2.89 -3.69 -21.75
CA GLU A 90 -2.10 -4.49 -22.69
C GLU A 90 -2.34 -6.01 -22.56
N ALA A 91 -2.90 -6.47 -21.43
CA ALA A 91 -3.27 -7.87 -21.25
C ALA A 91 -4.53 -8.21 -22.09
N PRO A 92 -4.48 -9.19 -23.01
CA PRO A 92 -5.67 -9.63 -23.73
C PRO A 92 -6.66 -10.33 -22.75
N PRO A 93 -7.97 -10.30 -23.05
CA PRO A 93 -9.03 -10.88 -22.21
C PRO A 93 -8.92 -12.40 -22.05
#